data_AF-S5ZDN2-F1
#
_entry.id   AF-S5ZDN2-F1
#
_cell.length_a   1.000
_cell.length_b   1.000
_cell.length_c   1.000
_cell.angle_alpha   90.00
_cell.angle_beta   90.00
_cell.angle_gamma   90.00
#
_symmetry.space_group_name_H-M   'P 1'
#
loop_
_entity.id
_entity.type
_entity.pdbx_description
1 polymer ?
#
loop_
_entity_poly.entity_id
_entity_poly.type
_entity_poly.pdbx_seq_one_letter_code
_entity_poly.pdbx_strand_id
1 'polypeptide(L)' 'MPRVVTCTFCGQPIKPGQGIMYVRLDGTVERYCSSKCFKSAVKYHRNPRRLAWVRKAKAQA' A
#
# COMPACT_ATOMS: atom_id res chain seq x y z
N MET A 1 -18.18 13.17 -3.47
CA MET A 1 -17.54 12.44 -4.59
C MET A 1 -16.44 11.54 -4.03
N PRO A 2 -16.48 10.21 -4.21
CA PRO A 2 -15.50 9.32 -3.59
C PRO A 2 -14.12 9.52 -4.23
N ARG A 3 -13.11 9.81 -3.41
CA ARG A 3 -11.72 9.94 -3.85
C ARG A 3 -11.10 8.55 -3.97
N VAL A 4 -10.62 8.20 -5.16
CA VAL A 4 -9.86 6.96 -5.37
C VAL A 4 -8.46 7.17 -4.82
N VAL A 5 -8.06 6.31 -3.87
CA VAL A 5 -6.75 6.41 -3.22
C VAL A 5 -5.84 5.30 -3.70
N THR A 6 -4.57 5.57 -3.93
CA THR A 6 -3.60 4.55 -4.34
C THR A 6 -3.02 3.81 -3.14
N CYS A 7 -2.83 2.49 -3.28
CA CYS A 7 -2.16 1.66 -2.30
C CYS A 7 -0.65 1.95 -2.27
N THR A 8 -0.10 2.20 -1.08
CA THR A 8 1.33 2.49 -0.88
C THR A 8 2.23 1.31 -1.26
N PHE A 9 1.74 0.07 -1.10
CA PHE A 9 2.56 -1.12 -1.35
C PHE A 9 2.55 -1.58 -2.81
N CYS A 10 1.35 -1.72 -3.40
CA CYS A 10 1.18 -2.30 -4.73
C CYS A 10 0.85 -1.29 -5.84
N GLY A 11 0.65 -0.02 -5.49
CA GLY A 11 0.32 1.04 -6.46
C GLY A 11 -1.06 0.87 -7.12
N GLN A 12 -1.87 -0.11 -6.71
CA GLN A 12 -3.21 -0.29 -7.25
C GLN A 12 -4.19 0.72 -6.63
N PRO A 13 -5.18 1.20 -7.39
CA PRO A 13 -6.25 2.02 -6.85
C PRO A 13 -7.09 1.21 -5.86
N ILE A 14 -7.36 1.80 -4.70
CA ILE A 14 -8.21 1.27 -3.65
C ILE A 14 -9.65 1.71 -3.95
N LYS A 15 -10.56 0.74 -3.97
CA LYS A 15 -11.99 1.02 -4.11
C LYS A 15 -12.48 1.81 -2.89
N PRO A 16 -13.31 2.84 -3.07
CA PRO A 16 -13.84 3.61 -1.96
C PRO A 16 -14.64 2.70 -1.00
N GLY A 17 -14.44 2.86 0.30
CA GLY A 17 -15.06 2.00 1.33
C GLY A 17 -14.31 0.68 1.60
N GLN A 18 -13.20 0.42 0.91
CA GLN A 18 -12.35 -0.76 1.13
C GLN A 18 -10.93 -0.34 1.50
N GLY A 19 -10.19 -1.24 2.13
CA GLY A 19 -8.77 -1.08 2.44
C GLY A 19 -8.51 -0.85 3.92
N ILE A 20 -7.23 -0.65 4.22
CA ILE A 20 -6.73 -0.46 5.59
C ILE A 20 -5.91 0.82 5.59
N MET A 21 -6.20 1.69 6.56
CA MET A 21 -5.40 2.88 6.83
C MET A 21 -4.52 2.59 8.04
N TYR A 22 -3.21 2.65 7.85
CA TYR A 22 -2.23 2.44 8.90
C TYR A 22 -1.48 3.74 9.14
N VAL A 23 -1.49 4.20 10.40
CA VAL A 23 -0.80 5.41 10.81
C VAL A 23 0.45 4.99 11.55
N ARG A 24 1.62 5.39 11.04
CA ARG A 24 2.89 5.21 11.73
C ARG A 24 3.02 6.15 12.93
N LEU A 25 3.97 5.86 13.81
CA LEU A 25 4.29 6.72 14.95
C LEU A 25 4.69 8.15 14.51
N ASP A 26 5.33 8.29 13.35
CA ASP A 26 5.74 9.58 12.76
C ASP A 26 4.56 10.37 12.13
N GLY A 27 3.32 9.90 12.30
CA GLY A 27 2.13 10.50 11.69
C GLY A 27 1.97 10.21 10.19
N THR A 28 2.90 9.45 9.58
CA THR A 28 2.79 9.09 8.16
C THR A 28 1.63 8.11 7.95
N VAL A 29 0.69 8.49 7.09
CA VAL A 29 -0.48 7.67 6.74
C VAL A 29 -0.18 6.79 5.53
N GLU A 30 -0.22 5.48 5.75
CA GLU A 30 -0.14 4.48 4.69
C GLU A 30 -1.50 3.87 4.43
N ARG A 31 -1.79 3.60 3.15
CA ARG A 31 -3.05 2.99 2.74
C ARG A 31 -2.78 1.72 1.98
N TYR A 32 -3.48 0.67 2.37
CA TYR A 32 -3.31 -0.68 1.83
C TYR A 32 -4.62 -1.16 1.21
N CYS A 33 -4.52 -1.79 0.04
CA CYS A 33 -5.69 -2.37 -0.64
C CYS A 33 -6.22 -3.63 0.06
N SER A 34 -5.35 -4.41 0.71
CA SER A 34 -5.69 -5.69 1.32
C SER A 34 -4.77 -6.06 2.48
N SER A 35 -5.22 -7.02 3.30
CA SER A 35 -4.43 -7.61 4.39
C SER A 35 -3.12 -8.24 3.90
N LYS A 36 -3.06 -8.70 2.65
CA LYS A 36 -1.82 -9.23 2.04
C LYS A 36 -0.75 -8.14 1.94
N CYS A 37 -1.13 -6.95 1.47
CA CYS A 37 -0.22 -5.81 1.36
C CYS A 37 0.17 -5.28 2.74
N PHE A 38 -0.79 -5.17 3.66
CA PHE A 38 -0.53 -4.74 5.03
C PHE A 38 0.46 -5.68 5.75
N LYS A 39 0.22 -7.00 5.74
CA LYS A 39 1.12 -7.96 6.37
C LYS A 39 2.51 -7.96 5.71
N SER A 40 2.58 -7.84 4.38
CA SER A 40 3.84 -7.79 3.65
C SER A 40 4.69 -6.57 4.02
N ALA A 41 4.07 -5.40 4.14
CA ALA A 41 4.76 -4.16 4.48
C ALA A 41 5.08 -4.04 5.98
N VAL A 42 4.11 -4.32 6.85
CA VAL A 42 4.18 -4.01 8.28
C VAL A 42 4.71 -5.18 9.11
N LYS A 43 4.31 -6.43 8.83
CA LYS A 43 4.74 -7.59 9.63
C LYS A 43 6.03 -8.22 9.11
N TYR A 44 6.15 -8.31 7.79
CA TYR A 44 7.27 -8.99 7.14
C TYR A 44 8.32 -8.04 6.61
N HIS A 45 8.09 -6.72 6.68
CA HIS A 45 9.00 -5.67 6.19
C HIS A 45 9.56 -5.95 4.78
N ARG A 46 8.75 -6.54 3.90
CA ARG A 46 9.19 -6.93 2.56
C ARG A 46 9.29 -5.70 1.67
N ASN A 47 10.38 -5.60 0.94
CA ASN A 47 10.54 -4.56 -0.06
C ASN A 47 9.68 -4.88 -1.30
N PRO A 48 8.70 -4.03 -1.68
CA PRO A 48 7.83 -4.26 -2.84
C PRO A 48 8.61 -4.42 -4.15
N ARG A 49 9.81 -3.83 -4.26
CA ARG A 49 10.67 -3.93 -5.45
C ARG A 49 11.17 -5.36 -5.72
N ARG A 50 11.31 -6.17 -4.67
CA ARG A 50 11.82 -7.56 -4.74
C ARG A 50 10.72 -8.59 -4.98
N LEU A 51 9.44 -8.20 -4.92
CA LEU A 51 8.30 -9.11 -5.04
C LEU A 51 7.75 -9.10 -6.47
N ALA A 52 7.78 -10.25 -7.15
CA ALA A 52 7.32 -10.37 -8.54
C ALA A 52 5.81 -10.10 -8.74
N TRP A 53 4.99 -10.37 -7.73
CA TRP A 53 3.53 -10.17 -7.81
C TRP A 53 3.07 -8.73 -7.55
N VAL A 54 3.97 -7.87 -7.08
CA VAL A 54 3.66 -6.46 -6.85
C VAL A 54 3.78 -5.74 -8.20
N ARG A 55 2.75 -4.98 -8.59
CA ARG A 55 2.88 -4.01 -9.69
C ARG A 55 3.99 -3.06 -9.28
N LYS A 56 5.17 -3.22 -9.87
CA LYS A 56 6.33 -2.36 -9.60
C LYS A 56 5.87 -0.93 -9.89
N ALA A 57 5.63 -0.16 -8.83
CA ALA A 57 5.50 1.28 -8.97
C ALA A 57 6.80 1.73 -9.63
N LYS A 58 6.72 2.37 -10.79
CA LYS A 58 7.90 3.01 -11.39
C LYS A 58 8.52 3.87 -10.29
N ALA A 59 9.77 3.58 -9.94
CA ALA A 59 10.51 4.42 -9.01
C ALA A 59 10.39 5.86 -9.54
N GLN A 60 9.89 6.77 -8.71
CA GLN A 60 9.99 8.20 -9.00
C GLN A 60 11.50 8.48 -9.10
N ALA A 61 11.87 9.08 -10.24
CA ALA A 61 13.23 9.42 -10.63
C ALA A 61 13.89 10.35 -9.60
#